data_AF-A0A928BWU0-F1
#
_entry.id   AF-A0A928BWU0-F1
#
_cell.length_a   1.000
_cell.length_b   1.000
_cell.length_c   1.000
_cell.angle_alpha   90.00
_cell.angle_beta   90.00
_cell.angle_gamma   90.00
#
_symmetry.space_group_name_H-M   'P 1'
#
loop_
_entity.id
_entity.type
_entity.pdbx_description
1 polymer ?
#
loop_
_entity_poly.entity_id
_entity_poly.type
_entity_poly.pdbx_seq_one_letter_code
_entity_poly.pdbx_strand_id
1 'polypeptide(L)'
;MTYTEEQLTQIEKFASIYLKISDMAVILDLPAEQLREDIARKESEVSKRYYRGKASSKVKLLHQEMLLAQVGSPLAIENTHKNLLDMEDDE
;
A
#
# COMPACT_ATOMS: atom_id res chain seq x y z
N MET A 1 -0.93 -20.30 -3.82
CA MET A 1 -1.90 -20.84 -2.85
C MET A 1 -3.30 -20.27 -3.14
N THR A 2 -4.37 -20.91 -2.67
CA THR A 2 -5.73 -20.32 -2.70
C THR A 2 -6.00 -19.64 -1.35
N TYR A 3 -6.31 -18.35 -1.36
CA TYR A 3 -6.58 -17.55 -0.16
C TYR A 3 -8.09 -17.45 0.06
N THR A 4 -8.53 -17.46 1.31
CA THR A 4 -9.92 -17.13 1.64
C THR A 4 -10.17 -15.62 1.47
N GLU A 5 -11.42 -15.22 1.25
CA GLU A 5 -11.78 -13.79 1.15
C GLU A 5 -11.43 -13.02 2.44
N GLU A 6 -11.52 -13.68 3.60
CA GLU A 6 -11.10 -13.09 4.88
C GLU A 6 -9.58 -12.87 4.91
N GLN A 7 -8.77 -13.86 4.51
CA GLN A 7 -7.31 -13.70 4.41
C GLN A 7 -6.94 -12.57 3.45
N LEU A 8 -7.59 -12.49 2.28
CA LEU A 8 -7.39 -11.42 1.30
C LEU A 8 -7.73 -10.05 1.89
N THR A 9 -8.83 -9.95 2.63
CA THR A 9 -9.24 -8.72 3.32
C THR A 9 -8.24 -8.30 4.39
N GLN A 10 -7.74 -9.24 5.19
CA GLN A 10 -6.72 -8.95 6.21
C GLN A 10 -5.38 -8.54 5.59
N ILE A 11 -4.96 -9.19 4.51
CA ILE A 11 -3.74 -8.81 3.76
C ILE A 11 -3.85 -7.37 3.25
N GLU A 12 -4.99 -6.99 2.66
CA GLU A 12 -5.24 -5.61 2.22
C GLU A 12 -5.17 -4.61 3.39
N LYS A 13 -5.80 -4.92 4.53
CA LYS A 13 -5.76 -4.09 5.74
C LYS A 13 -4.34 -3.94 6.29
N PHE A 14 -3.60 -5.04 6.42
CA PHE A 14 -2.23 -5.00 6.90
C PHE A 14 -1.29 -4.26 5.94
N ALA A 15 -1.49 -4.41 4.64
CA ALA A 15 -0.69 -3.70 3.65
C ALA A 15 -0.97 -2.20 3.69
N SER A 16 -2.20 -1.81 4.08
CA SER A 16 -2.59 -0.41 4.26
C SER A 16 -1.92 0.31 5.43
N ILE A 17 -1.19 -0.42 6.28
CA ILE A 17 -0.39 0.13 7.37
C ILE A 17 1.08 -0.23 7.23
N TYR A 18 1.50 -0.66 6.03
CA TYR A 18 2.87 -1.07 5.71
C TYR A 18 3.42 -2.19 6.59
N LEU A 19 2.54 -3.07 7.11
CA LEU A 19 3.00 -4.23 7.85
C LEU A 19 3.83 -5.14 6.91
N LYS A 20 4.92 -5.69 7.43
CA LYS A 20 5.82 -6.54 6.64
C LYS A 20 5.12 -7.84 6.26
N ILE A 21 5.43 -8.36 5.08
CA ILE A 21 4.88 -9.63 4.59
C ILE A 21 5.18 -10.78 5.56
N SER A 22 6.36 -10.79 6.22
CA SER A 22 6.71 -11.77 7.25
C SER A 22 5.74 -11.75 8.43
N ASP A 23 5.36 -10.56 8.88
CA ASP A 23 4.54 -10.38 10.07
C ASP A 23 3.08 -10.69 9.75
N MET A 24 2.61 -10.30 8.56
CA MET A 24 1.32 -10.73 8.02
C MET A 24 1.22 -12.25 7.96
N ALA A 25 2.26 -12.92 7.47
CA ALA A 25 2.29 -14.36 7.34
C ALA A 25 2.19 -15.05 8.70
N VAL A 26 2.90 -14.55 9.71
CA VAL A 26 2.78 -15.05 11.10
C VAL A 26 1.37 -14.87 11.65
N ILE A 27 0.75 -13.70 11.44
CA ILE A 27 -0.61 -13.42 11.96
C ILE A 27 -1.67 -14.30 11.28
N LEU A 28 -1.50 -14.58 9.98
CA LEU A 28 -2.45 -15.35 9.17
C LEU A 28 -2.18 -16.85 9.16
N ASP A 29 -1.16 -17.31 9.91
CA ASP A 29 -0.68 -18.70 9.92
C ASP A 29 -0.36 -19.22 8.51
N LEU A 30 0.43 -18.44 7.76
CA LEU A 30 0.83 -18.73 6.38
C LEU A 30 2.36 -18.88 6.27
N PRO A 31 2.86 -19.70 5.33
CA PRO A 31 4.29 -19.70 5.00
C PRO A 31 4.70 -18.36 4.38
N ALA A 32 5.59 -17.63 5.05
CA ALA A 32 6.00 -16.28 4.61
C ALA A 32 6.57 -16.26 3.18
N GLU A 33 7.32 -17.30 2.81
CA GLU A 33 7.95 -17.37 1.50
C GLU A 33 6.93 -17.61 0.39
N GLN A 34 5.94 -18.45 0.65
CA GLN A 34 4.82 -18.65 -0.28
C GLN A 34 4.00 -17.37 -0.47
N LEU A 35 3.76 -16.61 0.61
CA LEU A 35 3.03 -15.35 0.54
C LEU A 35 3.80 -14.31 -0.30
N ARG A 36 5.13 -14.21 -0.15
CA ARG A 36 5.96 -13.33 -0.98
C ARG A 36 5.88 -13.69 -2.45
N GLU A 37 6.03 -14.97 -2.78
CA GLU A 37 5.92 -15.45 -4.16
C GLU A 37 4.55 -15.18 -4.78
N ASP A 38 3.47 -15.44 -4.03
CA ASP A 38 2.11 -15.24 -4.52
C ASP A 38 1.79 -13.74 -4.73
N ILE A 39 2.29 -12.86 -3.85
CA ILE A 39 2.19 -11.40 -4.03
C ILE A 39 3.01 -10.92 -5.23
N ALA A 40 4.17 -11.52 -5.50
CA ALA A 40 5.00 -11.15 -6.64
C ALA A 40 4.35 -11.45 -8.00
N ARG A 41 3.39 -12.39 -8.05
CA ARG A 41 2.59 -12.68 -9.27
C ARG A 41 1.46 -11.65 -9.40
N LYS A 42 1.65 -10.64 -10.26
CA LYS A 42 0.77 -9.46 -10.39
C LYS A 42 -0.68 -9.79 -10.74
N GLU A 43 -0.92 -10.91 -11.40
CA GLU A 43 -2.24 -11.35 -11.81
C GLU A 43 -3.03 -12.00 -10.66
N SER A 44 -2.36 -12.36 -9.56
CA SER A 44 -2.98 -13.04 -8.43
C SER A 44 -3.86 -12.09 -7.61
N GLU A 45 -4.96 -12.61 -7.06
CA GLU A 45 -5.85 -11.81 -6.21
C GLU A 45 -5.15 -11.30 -4.94
N VAL A 46 -4.25 -12.10 -4.35
CA VAL A 46 -3.47 -11.65 -3.19
C VAL A 46 -2.52 -10.50 -3.53
N SER A 47 -1.93 -10.52 -4.73
CA SER A 47 -1.11 -9.41 -5.23
C SER A 47 -1.95 -8.13 -5.35
N LYS A 48 -3.10 -8.21 -6.03
CA LYS A 48 -4.02 -7.08 -6.17
C LYS A 48 -4.43 -6.50 -4.82
N ARG A 49 -4.78 -7.35 -3.86
CA ARG A 49 -5.16 -6.95 -2.48
C ARG A 49 -4.02 -6.27 -1.73
N TYR A 50 -2.82 -6.85 -1.79
CA TYR A 50 -1.63 -6.28 -1.16
C TYR A 50 -1.30 -4.89 -1.72
N TYR A 51 -1.22 -4.76 -3.06
CA TYR A 51 -0.90 -3.48 -3.69
C TYR A 51 -2.02 -2.44 -3.55
N ARG A 52 -3.29 -2.85 -3.58
CA ARG A 52 -4.43 -1.97 -3.26
C ARG A 52 -4.32 -1.43 -1.85
N GLY A 53 -3.98 -2.27 -0.88
CA GLY A 53 -3.72 -1.86 0.50
C GLY A 53 -2.66 -0.76 0.56
N LYS A 54 -1.48 -0.98 -0.05
CA LYS A 54 -0.40 0.02 -0.11
C LYS A 54 -0.83 1.32 -0.79
N ALA A 55 -1.55 1.22 -1.91
CA ALA A 55 -2.04 2.38 -2.64
C ALA A 55 -3.01 3.20 -1.78
N SER A 56 -3.88 2.54 -1.01
CA SER A 56 -4.81 3.21 -0.10
C SER A 56 -4.09 4.03 0.98
N SER A 57 -2.94 3.56 1.48
CA SER A 57 -2.08 4.32 2.39
C SER A 57 -1.47 5.54 1.71
N LYS A 58 -0.95 5.36 0.48
CA LYS A 58 -0.36 6.45 -0.29
C LYS A 58 -1.38 7.56 -0.52
N VAL A 59 -2.62 7.21 -0.89
CA VAL A 59 -3.73 8.17 -1.05
C VAL A 59 -3.97 8.97 0.24
N LYS A 60 -4.00 8.31 1.41
CA LYS A 60 -4.20 8.99 2.70
C LYS A 60 -3.07 9.97 3.02
N LEU A 61 -1.82 9.57 2.77
CA LEU A 61 -0.65 10.42 3.01
C LEU A 61 -0.64 11.64 2.07
N LEU A 62 -0.85 11.42 0.77
CA LEU A 62 -0.94 12.51 -0.22
C LEU A 62 -2.05 13.50 0.14
N HIS A 63 -3.20 13.00 0.58
CA HIS A 63 -4.30 13.86 1.02
C HIS A 63 -3.91 14.68 2.26
N GLN A 64 -3.26 14.09 3.26
CA GLN A 64 -2.77 14.81 4.43
C GLN A 64 -1.72 15.87 4.06
N GLU A 65 -0.81 15.57 3.15
CA GLU A 65 0.15 16.54 2.63
C GLU A 65 -0.55 17.72 1.95
N MET A 66 -1.56 17.46 1.12
CA MET A 66 -2.37 18.53 0.51
C MET A 66 -3.06 19.41 1.55
N LEU A 67 -3.65 18.83 2.61
CA LEU A 67 -4.28 19.61 3.68
C LEU A 67 -3.26 20.49 4.42
N LEU A 68 -2.07 19.97 4.68
CA LEU A 68 -0.99 20.75 5.32
C LEU A 68 -0.49 21.88 4.40
N ALA A 69 -0.39 21.63 3.10
CA ALA A 69 -0.03 22.66 2.12
C ALA A 69 -1.07 23.78 2.07
N GLN A 70 -2.37 23.45 2.14
CA GLN A 70 -3.46 24.43 2.15
C GLN A 70 -3.40 25.40 3.34
N VAL A 71 -2.92 24.94 4.51
CA VAL A 71 -2.73 25.79 5.70
C VAL A 71 -1.35 26.44 5.76
N GLY A 72 -0.55 26.33 4.70
CA GLY A 72 0.70 27.06 4.53
C GLY A 72 1.96 26.38 5.07
N SER A 73 1.96 25.07 5.30
CA SER A 73 3.18 24.33 5.67
C SER A 73 4.19 24.34 4.51
N PRO A 74 5.38 24.96 4.67
CA PRO A 74 6.34 25.09 3.58
C PRO A 74 6.82 23.73 3.04
N LEU A 75 7.12 22.78 3.94
CA LEU A 75 7.53 21.43 3.58
C LEU A 75 6.44 20.68 2.82
N ALA A 76 5.17 20.87 3.21
CA ALA A 76 4.06 20.20 2.53
C ALA A 76 3.84 20.76 1.12
N ILE A 77 4.02 22.08 0.91
CA ILE A 77 3.96 22.70 -0.42
C ILE A 77 5.05 22.09 -1.32
N GLU A 78 6.29 22.00 -0.85
CA GLU A 78 7.40 21.37 -1.59
C GLU A 78 7.09 19.91 -1.93
N ASN A 79 6.61 19.12 -0.96
CA ASN A 79 6.24 17.73 -1.19
C ASN A 79 5.10 17.60 -2.22
N THR A 80 4.04 18.41 -2.12
CA THR A 80 2.93 18.36 -3.09
C THR A 80 3.37 18.72 -4.50
N HIS A 81 4.29 19.69 -4.65
CA HIS A 81 4.87 20.03 -5.95
C HIS A 81 5.69 18.86 -6.52
N LYS A 82 6.50 18.20 -5.69
CA LYS A 82 7.24 17.01 -6.10
C LYS A 82 6.30 15.87 -6.51
N ASN A 83 5.26 15.61 -5.72
CA ASN A 83 4.27 14.57 -6.03
C ASN A 83 3.53 14.84 -7.35
N LEU A 84 3.32 16.11 -7.72
CA LEU A 84 2.74 16.49 -9.01
C LEU A 84 3.68 16.14 -10.16
N LEU A 85 4.97 16.49 -10.06
CA LEU A 85 5.97 16.13 -11.07
C LEU A 85 6.12 14.61 -11.20
N ASP A 86 6.18 13.88 -10.08
CA ASP A 86 6.25 12.41 -10.08
C ASP A 86 5.01 11.78 -10.76
N MET A 87 3.86 12.46 -10.76
CA MET A 87 2.64 12.01 -11.46
C MET A 87 2.71 12.33 -12.96
N GLU A 88 3.15 13.54 -13.32
CA GLU A 88 3.36 13.94 -14.73
C GLU A 88 4.40 13.05 -15.43
N ASP A 89 5.38 12.51 -14.71
CA ASP A 89 6.38 11.57 -15.24
C ASP A 89 5.85 10.12 -15.44
N ASP A 90 4.76 9.73 -14.78
CA ASP A 90 4.15 8.38 -14.89
C ASP A 90 3.11 8.28 -16.03
N GLU A 91 2.62 9.43 -16.53
CA GLU A 91 1.66 9.56 -17.64
C GLU A 91 2.30 9.41 -19.03
#